data_AF-A0A8H7EQ32-F1
#
_entry.id   AF-A0A8H7EQ32-F1
#
_cell.length_a   1.000
_cell.length_b   1.000
_cell.length_c   1.000
_cell.angle_alpha   90.00
_cell.angle_beta   90.00
_cell.angle_gamma   90.00
#
_symmetry.space_group_name_H-M   'P 1'
#
loop_
_entity.id
_entity.type
_entity.pdbx_description
1 polymer ?
#
loop_
_entity_poly.entity_id
_entity_poly.type
_entity_poly.pdbx_seq_one_letter_code
_entity_poly.pdbx_strand_id
1 'polypeptide(L)'
;MGVALGALCVWHYYLILTAQTTVEFYNNYYERGVCRSQGEDKLFVNMYNFGFRENLRQFFNIGDMYPWYTVLYPVPIPPKGNGRVYDKCEEFYQLSHARQQDQMRAQREVQDLDDMKDI
;
A
#
# COMPACT_ATOMS: atom_id res chain seq x y z
N MET A 1 -25.10 16.11 0.10
CA MET A 1 -24.45 15.29 1.14
C MET A 1 -23.99 13.93 0.63
N GLY A 2 -24.85 13.13 0.00
CA GLY A 2 -24.47 11.79 -0.49
C GLY A 2 -23.34 11.77 -1.53
N VAL A 3 -23.24 12.78 -2.40
CA VAL A 3 -22.21 12.83 -3.45
C VAL A 3 -20.79 12.96 -2.88
N ALA A 4 -20.60 13.81 -1.87
CA ALA A 4 -19.29 14.01 -1.25
C ALA A 4 -18.81 12.74 -0.52
N LEU A 5 -19.70 12.10 0.23
CA LEU A 5 -19.42 10.82 0.88
C LEU A 5 -19.14 9.73 -0.15
N GLY A 6 -19.95 9.65 -1.21
CA GLY A 6 -19.73 8.70 -2.30
C GLY A 6 -18.37 8.87 -2.96
N ALA A 7 -17.97 10.11 -3.28
CA ALA A 7 -16.66 10.41 -3.85
C ALA A 7 -15.51 9.97 -2.91
N LEU A 8 -15.63 10.26 -1.62
CA LEU A 8 -14.64 9.84 -0.62
C LEU A 8 -14.58 8.31 -0.47
N CYS A 9 -15.73 7.63 -0.45
CA CYS A 9 -15.79 6.17 -0.40
C CYS A 9 -15.14 5.54 -1.63
N VAL A 10 -15.41 6.05 -2.84
CA VAL A 10 -14.79 5.57 -4.08
C VAL A 10 -13.29 5.79 -4.05
N TRP A 11 -12.84 6.94 -3.56
CA TRP A 11 -11.41 7.24 -3.41
C TRP A 11 -10.71 6.22 -2.51
N HIS A 12 -11.25 5.94 -1.33
CA HIS A 12 -10.67 4.95 -0.44
C HIS A 12 -10.73 3.53 -1.01
N TYR A 13 -11.79 3.18 -1.73
CA TYR A 13 -11.86 1.89 -2.40
C TYR A 13 -10.76 1.75 -3.46
N TYR A 14 -10.50 2.80 -4.23
CA TYR A 14 -9.38 2.85 -5.18
C TYR A 14 -8.04 2.64 -4.47
N LEU A 15 -7.80 3.33 -3.35
CA LEU A 15 -6.58 3.18 -2.56
C LEU A 15 -6.36 1.73 -2.09
N ILE A 16 -7.40 1.08 -1.54
CA ILE A 16 -7.36 -0.32 -1.11
C ILE A 16 -7.07 -1.25 -2.29
N LEU A 17 -7.77 -1.04 -3.42
CA LEU A 17 -7.58 -1.83 -4.63
C LEU A 17 -6.13 -1.76 -5.15
N THR A 18 -5.46 -0.62 -4.96
CA THR A 18 -4.05 -0.42 -5.34
C THR A 18 -3.05 -0.67 -4.20
N ALA A 19 -3.51 -1.10 -3.03
CA ALA A 19 -2.72 -1.30 -1.80
C ALA A 19 -1.74 -0.15 -1.51
N GLN A 20 -2.29 1.05 -1.34
CA GLN A 20 -1.52 2.23 -0.94
C GLN A 20 -2.36 3.12 -0.03
N THR A 21 -1.71 3.84 0.87
CA THR A 21 -2.30 4.92 1.65
C THR A 21 -2.40 6.20 0.83
N THR A 22 -3.14 7.20 1.33
CA THR A 22 -3.23 8.51 0.68
C THR A 22 -1.85 9.18 0.56
N VAL A 23 -0.97 9.02 1.57
CA VAL A 23 0.38 9.58 1.54
C VAL A 23 1.23 8.88 0.47
N GLU A 24 1.19 7.54 0.46
CA GLU A 24 1.90 6.75 -0.54
C GLU A 24 1.38 7.02 -1.95
N PHE A 25 0.08 7.30 -2.14
CA PHE A 25 -0.46 7.70 -3.44
C PHE A 25 0.24 8.94 -4.00
N TYR A 26 0.46 9.97 -3.18
CA TYR A 26 1.14 11.19 -3.64
C TYR A 26 2.62 10.94 -3.95
N ASN A 27 3.30 10.14 -3.13
CA ASN A 27 4.69 9.75 -3.37
C ASN A 27 4.82 8.95 -4.67
N ASN A 28 3.98 7.92 -4.82
CA ASN A 28 3.90 7.08 -6.01
C ASN A 28 3.58 7.88 -7.27
N TYR A 29 2.67 8.85 -7.17
CA TYR A 29 2.34 9.75 -8.28
C TYR A 29 3.55 10.59 -8.71
N TYR A 30 4.28 11.14 -7.75
CA TYR A 30 5.50 11.91 -8.00
C TYR A 30 6.60 11.04 -8.62
N GLU A 31 6.92 9.90 -8.01
CA GLU A 31 7.95 8.96 -8.48
C GLU A 31 7.64 8.44 -9.89
N ARG A 32 6.37 8.13 -10.18
CA ARG A 32 5.93 7.75 -11.52
C ARG A 32 6.14 8.88 -12.53
N GLY A 33 5.89 10.13 -12.14
CA GLY A 33 6.18 11.30 -12.97
C GLY A 33 7.67 11.47 -13.28
N VAL A 34 8.53 11.21 -12.30
CA VAL A 34 9.99 11.23 -12.46
C VAL A 34 10.47 10.09 -13.37
N CYS A 35 9.99 8.86 -13.17
CA CYS A 35 10.33 7.73 -14.03
C CYS A 35 9.88 7.98 -15.48
N ARG A 36 8.70 8.60 -15.66
CA ARG A 36 8.18 8.99 -16.97
C ARG A 36 9.06 9.99 -17.71
N SER A 37 9.54 11.02 -17.00
CA SER A 37 10.42 12.02 -17.61
C SER A 37 11.80 11.45 -17.97
N GLN A 38 12.24 10.41 -17.27
CA GLN A 38 13.50 9.70 -17.53
C GLN A 38 13.38 8.60 -18.60
N GLY A 39 12.18 8.33 -19.13
CA GLY A 39 11.93 7.24 -20.09
C GLY A 39 11.92 5.85 -19.45
N GLU A 40 11.82 5.80 -18.12
CA GLU A 40 11.90 4.62 -17.28
C GLU A 40 10.53 4.20 -16.72
N ASP A 41 9.45 4.53 -17.43
CA ASP A 41 8.06 4.27 -17.03
C ASP A 41 7.79 2.83 -16.55
N LYS A 42 8.53 1.86 -17.10
CA LYS A 42 8.39 0.43 -16.77
C LYS A 42 9.08 0.03 -15.46
N LEU A 43 9.85 0.92 -14.84
CA LEU A 43 10.64 0.65 -13.65
C LEU A 43 9.95 1.12 -12.36
N PHE A 44 8.85 1.87 -12.46
CA PHE A 44 8.04 2.20 -11.31
C PHE A 44 7.14 1.03 -10.93
N VAL A 45 7.33 0.49 -9.73
CA VAL A 45 6.52 -0.60 -9.16
C VAL A 45 6.06 -0.19 -7.77
N ASN A 46 4.75 -0.30 -7.52
CA ASN A 46 4.22 -0.19 -6.17
C ASN A 46 4.48 -1.51 -5.42
N MET A 47 5.43 -1.49 -4.48
CA MET A 47 5.88 -2.70 -3.77
C MET A 47 4.82 -3.39 -2.93
N TYR A 48 3.71 -2.72 -2.60
CA TYR A 48 2.62 -3.29 -1.79
C TYR A 48 1.43 -3.78 -2.63
N ASN A 49 1.50 -3.65 -3.96
CA ASN A 49 0.42 -4.06 -4.85
C ASN A 49 0.57 -5.53 -5.28
N PHE A 50 -0.28 -6.40 -4.75
CA PHE A 50 -0.38 -7.83 -5.12
C PHE A 50 -1.48 -8.12 -6.15
N GLY A 51 -2.16 -7.06 -6.63
CA GLY A 51 -3.33 -7.13 -7.48
C GLY A 51 -4.65 -7.00 -6.72
N PHE A 52 -5.69 -6.56 -7.43
CA PHE A 52 -6.96 -6.12 -6.84
C PHE A 52 -7.60 -7.10 -5.85
N ARG A 53 -7.58 -8.40 -6.17
CA ARG A 53 -8.20 -9.43 -5.34
C ARG A 53 -7.40 -9.69 -4.07
N GLU A 54 -6.09 -9.75 -4.18
CA GLU A 54 -5.22 -10.06 -3.03
C GLU A 54 -5.10 -8.85 -2.11
N ASN A 55 -5.05 -7.64 -2.65
CA ASN A 55 -5.05 -6.41 -1.86
C ASN A 55 -6.33 -6.29 -1.00
N LEU A 56 -7.50 -6.55 -1.59
CA LEU A 56 -8.77 -6.60 -0.85
C LEU A 56 -8.75 -7.69 0.23
N ARG A 57 -8.23 -8.87 -0.12
CA ARG A 57 -8.11 -10.00 0.80
C ARG A 57 -7.24 -9.64 2.01
N GLN A 58 -6.09 -9.02 1.78
CA GLN A 58 -5.14 -8.62 2.80
C GLN A 58 -5.70 -7.50 3.69
N PHE A 59 -6.33 -6.48 3.09
CA PHE A 59 -6.90 -5.35 3.82
C PHE A 59 -8.03 -5.78 4.77
N PHE A 60 -8.96 -6.62 4.31
CA PHE A 60 -10.08 -7.10 5.11
C PHE A 60 -9.79 -8.40 5.88
N ASN A 61 -8.57 -8.94 5.76
CA ASN A 61 -8.15 -10.20 6.38
C ASN A 61 -9.08 -11.40 6.03
N ILE A 62 -9.54 -11.45 4.78
CA ILE A 62 -10.51 -12.44 4.29
C ILE A 62 -9.80 -13.76 3.94
N GLY A 63 -10.40 -14.89 4.29
CA GLY A 63 -10.03 -16.22 3.79
C GLY A 63 -8.95 -16.97 4.58
N ASP A 64 -8.17 -16.30 5.43
CA ASP A 64 -7.20 -16.99 6.30
C ASP A 64 -7.84 -17.33 7.66
N MET A 65 -8.30 -16.31 8.40
CA MET A 65 -8.99 -16.49 9.70
C MET A 65 -10.45 -16.03 9.68
N TYR A 66 -10.83 -15.13 8.77
CA TYR A 66 -12.16 -14.52 8.75
C TYR A 66 -12.89 -14.79 7.43
N PRO A 67 -14.18 -15.18 7.48
CA PRO A 67 -14.97 -15.41 6.28
C PRO A 67 -15.37 -14.08 5.61
N TRP A 68 -15.62 -14.10 4.30
CA TRP A 68 -15.87 -12.89 3.49
C TRP A 68 -17.02 -11.99 3.98
N TYR A 69 -18.01 -12.56 4.69
CA TYR A 69 -19.15 -11.79 5.19
C TYR A 69 -18.82 -10.88 6.36
N THR A 70 -17.63 -11.01 6.98
CA THR A 70 -17.21 -10.13 8.08
C THR A 70 -17.03 -8.68 7.65
N VAL A 71 -16.83 -8.41 6.35
CA VAL A 71 -16.76 -7.04 5.80
C VAL A 71 -18.06 -6.26 6.00
N LEU A 72 -19.20 -6.95 6.06
CA LEU A 72 -20.52 -6.32 6.23
C LEU A 72 -20.87 -6.05 7.69
N TYR A 73 -20.16 -6.68 8.63
CA TYR A 73 -20.41 -6.53 10.04
C TYR A 73 -19.35 -5.61 10.67
N PRO A 74 -19.75 -4.67 11.53
CA PRO A 74 -18.81 -3.81 12.25
C PRO A 74 -18.16 -4.58 13.42
N VAL A 75 -17.47 -5.67 13.11
CA VAL A 75 -16.70 -6.46 14.07
C VAL A 75 -15.25 -5.95 14.03
N PRO A 76 -14.62 -5.68 15.19
CA PRO A 76 -13.22 -5.31 15.23
C PRO A 76 -12.35 -6.51 14.84
N ILE A 77 -11.93 -6.54 13.58
CA ILE A 77 -11.01 -7.55 13.05
C ILE A 77 -9.61 -6.93 13.12
N PRO A 78 -8.65 -7.58 13.82
CA PRO A 78 -7.29 -7.07 13.84
C PRO A 78 -6.69 -7.10 12.42
N PRO A 79 -5.91 -6.07 12.06
CA PRO A 79 -5.21 -6.06 10.78
C PRO A 79 -4.23 -7.23 10.69
N LYS A 80 -3.96 -7.69 9.46
CA LYS A 80 -2.96 -8.73 9.23
C LYS A 80 -1.56 -8.15 9.50
N GLY A 81 -0.80 -8.79 10.40
CA GLY A 81 0.57 -8.40 10.73
C GLY A 81 0.69 -7.48 11.95
N ASN A 82 1.83 -6.81 12.08
CA ASN A 82 2.19 -5.98 13.24
C ASN A 82 2.13 -4.47 12.97
N GLY A 83 1.69 -4.06 11.77
CA GLY A 83 1.63 -2.65 11.36
C GLY A 83 2.97 -2.00 11.03
N ARG A 84 4.10 -2.71 11.20
CA ARG A 84 5.46 -2.20 10.93
C ARG A 84 6.13 -2.91 9.76
N VAL A 85 5.82 -4.18 9.56
CA VAL A 85 6.37 -5.00 8.48
C VAL A 85 5.23 -5.48 7.62
N TYR A 86 5.37 -5.24 6.32
CA TYR A 86 4.40 -5.63 5.31
C TYR A 86 5.12 -6.47 4.24
N ASP A 87 4.42 -7.46 3.72
CA ASP A 87 4.90 -8.27 2.61
C ASP A 87 5.04 -7.41 1.35
N LYS A 88 5.95 -7.79 0.45
CA LYS A 88 6.19 -7.09 -0.82
C LYS A 88 5.81 -7.95 -2.00
N CYS A 89 5.33 -7.31 -3.07
CA CYS A 89 4.92 -7.98 -4.28
C CYS A 89 6.11 -8.56 -5.06
N GLU A 90 5.82 -9.54 -5.91
CA GLU A 90 6.84 -10.20 -6.74
C GLU A 90 7.52 -9.22 -7.71
N GLU A 91 6.76 -8.27 -8.27
CA GLU A 91 7.28 -7.26 -9.20
C GLU A 91 8.40 -6.41 -8.55
N PHE A 92 8.31 -6.14 -7.25
CA PHE A 92 9.37 -5.44 -6.53
C PHE A 92 10.68 -6.24 -6.51
N TYR A 93 10.59 -7.56 -6.37
CA TYR A 93 11.77 -8.44 -6.40
C TYR A 93 12.40 -8.55 -7.79
N GLN A 94 11.66 -8.22 -8.86
CA GLN A 94 12.17 -8.18 -10.23
C GLN A 94 12.94 -6.88 -10.56
N LEU A 95 12.83 -5.85 -9.71
CA LEU A 95 13.61 -4.62 -9.85
C LEU A 95 15.11 -4.86 -9.63
N SER A 96 15.94 -3.91 -10.08
CA SER A 96 17.38 -3.95 -9.78
C SER A 96 17.62 -3.84 -8.27
N HIS A 97 18.63 -4.56 -7.76
CA HIS A 97 18.97 -4.56 -6.34
C HIS A 97 19.26 -3.17 -5.77
N ALA A 98 19.83 -2.26 -6.58
CA ALA A 98 20.07 -0.88 -6.17
C ALA A 98 18.75 -0.17 -5.81
N ARG A 99 17.73 -0.23 -6.69
CA ARG A 99 16.42 0.38 -6.41
C ARG A 99 15.71 -0.27 -5.23
N GLN A 100 15.82 -1.60 -5.11
CA GLN A 100 15.26 -2.31 -3.95
C GLN A 100 15.84 -1.77 -2.65
N GLN A 101 17.16 -1.58 -2.61
CA GLN A 101 17.85 -1.03 -1.45
C GLN A 101 17.45 0.42 -1.18
N ASP A 102 17.33 1.24 -2.21
CA ASP A 102 16.94 2.65 -2.07
C ASP A 102 15.52 2.77 -1.48
N GLN A 103 14.55 2.02 -2.01
CA GLN A 103 13.18 2.01 -1.48
C GLN A 103 13.12 1.44 -0.05
N MET A 104 13.90 0.40 0.25
CA MET A 104 13.99 -0.15 1.61
C MET A 104 14.63 0.82 2.59
N ARG A 105 15.67 1.55 2.16
CA ARG A 105 16.34 2.54 2.98
C ARG A 105 15.41 3.69 3.31
N ALA A 106 14.72 4.24 2.31
CA ALA A 106 13.77 5.32 2.52
C ALA A 106 12.67 4.95 3.54
N GLN A 107 12.14 3.72 3.48
CA GLN A 107 11.17 3.25 4.45
C GLN A 107 11.75 3.08 5.87
N ARG A 108 12.97 2.54 5.98
CA ARG A 108 13.64 2.41 7.28
C ARG A 108 13.92 3.77 7.90
N GLU A 109 14.39 4.73 7.11
CA GLU A 109 14.66 6.08 7.58
C GLU A 109 13.38 6.74 8.12
N VAL A 110 12.26 6.62 7.40
CA VAL A 110 10.96 7.13 7.89
C VAL A 110 10.54 6.44 9.18
N GLN A 111 10.71 5.12 9.27
CA GLN A 111 10.36 4.36 10.46
C GLN A 111 11.25 4.72 11.67
N ASP A 112 12.56 4.89 11.46
CA ASP A 112 13.50 5.30 12.49
C ASP A 112 13.15 6.71 13.02
N LEU A 113 12.72 7.63 12.14
CA LEU A 113 12.26 8.95 12.54
C LEU A 113 10.99 8.90 13.39
N ASP A 114 10.04 8.03 13.06
CA ASP A 114 8.83 7.81 13.86
C ASP A 114 9.18 7.18 15.21
N ASP A 115 10.05 6.16 15.25
CA ASP A 115 10.48 5.52 16.49
C ASP A 115 11.27 6.50 17.40
N MET A 116 12.03 7.46 16.83
CA MET A 116 12.70 8.52 17.59
C MET A 116 11.73 9.53 18.22
N LYS A 117 10.56 9.74 17.61
CA LYS A 117 9.55 10.70 18.10
C LYS A 117 8.78 10.18 19.30
N ASP A 118 8.70 8.85 19.45
CA ASP A 118 7.96 8.18 20.51
C ASP A 118 8.78 7.96 21.80
N ILE A 119 10.03 8.45 21.86
CA ILE A 119 10.95 8.43 23.02
C ILE A 119 10.90 9.77 23.78
#